data_AF-A0A1Q3WW17-F1
#
_entry.id   AF-A0A1Q3WW17-F1
#
_cell.length_a   1.000
_cell.length_b   1.000
_cell.length_c   1.000
_cell.angle_alpha   90.00
_cell.angle_beta   90.00
_cell.angle_gamma   90.00
#
_symmetry.space_group_name_H-M   'P 1'
#
loop_
_entity.id
_entity.type
_entity.pdbx_description
1 polymer ?
#
loop_
_entity_poly.entity_id
_entity_poly.type
_entity_poly.pdbx_seq_one_letter_code
_entity_poly.pdbx_strand_id
1 'polypeptide(L)' 'MKESKEFYVNLENIIPFSKILQEGDLQNGIGHVLGDAGLSITVWYYKGDDTDEELIKRLEAFDE' A
#
# COMPACT_ATOMS: atom_id res chain seq x y z
N MET A 1 14.54 9.91 -2.32
CA MET A 1 13.55 11.02 -2.18
C MET A 1 12.24 10.39 -1.72
N LYS A 2 11.49 11.00 -0.79
CA LYS A 2 10.22 10.40 -0.33
C LYS A 2 9.13 10.63 -1.38
N GLU A 3 8.51 9.54 -1.84
CA GLU A 3 7.40 9.53 -2.79
C GLU A 3 6.16 8.88 -2.13
N SER A 4 5.02 8.93 -2.82
CA SER A 4 3.77 8.30 -2.39
C SER A 4 3.08 7.64 -3.56
N LYS A 5 2.43 6.50 -3.30
CA LYS A 5 1.54 5.82 -4.24
C LYS A 5 0.20 5.53 -3.56
N GLU A 6 -0.89 5.75 -4.29
CA GLU A 6 -2.24 5.37 -3.86
C GLU A 6 -2.56 3.97 -4.43
N PHE A 7 -3.20 3.15 -3.60
CA PHE A 7 -3.66 1.80 -3.94
C PHE A 7 -5.14 1.68 -3.66
N TYR A 8 -5.86 1.02 -4.56
CA TYR A 8 -7.26 0.65 -4.35
C TYR A 8 -7.32 -0.83 -3.98
N VAL A 9 -7.62 -1.10 -2.71
CA VAL A 9 -7.50 -2.43 -2.12
C VAL A 9 -8.88 -2.96 -1.71
N ASN A 10 -9.28 -4.09 -2.28
CA ASN A 10 -10.49 -4.78 -1.85
C ASN A 10 -10.42 -5.19 -0.37
N LEU A 11 -11.58 -5.19 0.31
CA LEU A 11 -11.64 -5.52 1.74
C LEU A 11 -11.11 -6.93 2.08
N GLU A 12 -11.26 -7.89 1.17
CA GLU A 12 -10.71 -9.24 1.31
C GLU A 12 -9.16 -9.28 1.32
N ASN A 13 -8.54 -8.29 0.68
CA ASN A 13 -7.10 -8.17 0.52
C ASN A 13 -6.44 -7.26 1.58
N ILE A 14 -7.22 -6.63 2.46
CA ILE A 14 -6.71 -5.71 3.50
C ILE A 14 -5.68 -6.37 4.42
N ILE A 15 -5.96 -7.60 4.88
CA ILE A 15 -5.07 -8.30 5.81
C ILE A 15 -3.72 -8.62 5.16
N PRO A 16 -3.64 -9.29 3.99
CA PRO A 16 -2.35 -9.51 3.34
C PRO A 16 -1.65 -8.19 2.94
N PHE A 17 -2.39 -7.17 2.48
CA PHE A 17 -1.82 -5.85 2.18
C PHE A 17 -1.16 -5.22 3.41
N SER A 18 -1.85 -5.23 4.57
CA SER A 18 -1.32 -4.66 5.82
C SER A 18 -0.06 -5.35 6.33
N LYS A 19 0.11 -6.65 6.07
CA LYS A 19 1.31 -7.39 6.46
C LYS A 19 2.53 -6.89 5.70
N ILE A 20 2.39 -6.62 4.41
CA ILE A 20 3.47 -6.08 3.57
C ILE A 20 3.87 -4.69 4.05
N LEU A 21 2.90 -3.85 4.42
CA LEU A 21 3.20 -2.54 5.02
C LEU A 21 4.00 -2.66 6.32
N GLN A 22 3.65 -3.64 7.17
CA GLN A 22 4.35 -3.89 8.44
C GLN A 22 5.76 -4.46 8.25
N GLU A 23 6.01 -5.24 7.19
CA GLU A 23 7.34 -5.82 6.90
C GLU A 23 8.41 -4.74 6.69
N GLY A 24 8.05 -3.64 6.03
CA GLY A 24 8.97 -2.51 5.76
C GLY A 24 8.79 -1.30 6.65
N ASP A 25 7.91 -1.35 7.66
CA ASP A 25 7.48 -0.17 8.42
C ASP A 25 7.02 0.99 7.50
N LEU A 26 6.32 0.64 6.41
CA LEU A 26 5.88 1.59 5.41
C LEU A 26 4.79 2.48 5.99
N GLN A 27 5.07 3.79 6.02
CA GLN A 27 4.08 4.77 6.42
C GLN A 27 2.90 4.73 5.45
N ASN A 28 1.68 4.67 5.97
CA ASN A 28 0.47 4.59 5.18
C ASN A 28 -0.68 5.39 5.82
N GLY A 29 -1.70 5.67 5.02
CA GLY A 29 -2.90 6.39 5.44
C GLY A 29 -4.10 6.00 4.59
N ILE A 30 -5.26 5.85 5.22
CA ILE A 30 -6.52 5.57 4.52
C ILE A 30 -7.03 6.87 3.92
N GLY A 31 -7.13 6.92 2.59
CA GLY A 31 -7.61 8.08 1.85
C GLY A 31 -9.13 8.22 1.93
N HIS A 32 -9.86 7.23 1.41
CA HIS A 32 -11.33 7.17 1.47
C HIS A 32 -11.84 5.74 1.30
N VAL A 33 -13.07 5.49 1.79
CA VAL A 33 -13.76 4.19 1.71
C VAL A 33 -14.57 4.12 0.42
N LEU A 34 -14.33 3.11 -0.43
CA LEU A 34 -15.07 2.86 -1.67
C LEU A 34 -16.37 2.07 -1.40
N GLY A 35 -17.14 2.50 -0.40
CA GLY A 35 -18.32 1.75 0.07
C GLY A 35 -17.95 0.36 0.58
N ASP A 36 -18.69 -0.67 0.14
CA ASP A 36 -18.46 -2.07 0.53
C ASP A 36 -17.36 -2.76 -0.30
N ALA A 37 -16.80 -2.08 -1.32
CA ALA A 37 -15.87 -2.68 -2.27
C ALA A 37 -14.42 -2.70 -1.76
N GLY A 38 -13.95 -1.61 -1.15
CA GLY A 38 -12.53 -1.49 -0.79
C GLY A 38 -12.14 -0.19 -0.11
N LEU A 39 -10.85 -0.04 0.13
CA LEU A 39 -10.23 1.16 0.67
C LEU A 39 -9.22 1.72 -0.32
N SER A 40 -9.20 3.05 -0.44
CA SER A 40 -8.04 3.75 -0.99
C SER A 40 -7.01 3.93 0.12
N ILE A 41 -5.79 3.43 -0.09
CA ILE A 41 -4.67 3.52 0.86
C ILE A 41 -3.50 4.23 0.17
N THR A 42 -3.08 5.37 0.72
CA THR A 42 -1.83 6.03 0.33
C THR A 42 -0.67 5.43 1.11
N VAL A 43 0.39 5.02 0.42
CA VAL A 43 1.63 4.48 1.00
C VAL A 43 2.78 5.41 0.63
N TRP A 44 3.58 5.80 1.62
CA TRP A 44 4.77 6.62 1.42
C TRP A 44 6.03 5.76 1.54
N TYR A 45 6.96 5.97 0.60
CA TYR A 45 8.19 5.17 0.49
C TYR A 45 9.36 6.02 0.01
N TYR A 46 10.59 5.55 0.20
CA TYR A 46 11.80 6.19 -0.28
C TYR A 46 12.21 5.59 -1.63
N LYS A 47 12.07 6.38 -2.69
CA LYS A 47 12.59 6.01 -4.00
C LYS A 47 14.11 5.93 -3.99
N GLY A 48 14.63 4.85 -4.60
CA GLY A 48 16.03 4.45 -4.57
C GLY A 48 16.43 3.58 -3.38
N ASP A 49 15.49 3.23 -2.49
CA ASP A 49 15.68 2.20 -1.48
C ASP A 49 15.15 0.86 -2.02
N ASP A 50 16.02 -0.14 -2.12
CA ASP A 50 15.68 -1.43 -2.72
C ASP A 50 14.58 -2.17 -1.97
N THR A 51 14.50 -2.00 -0.65
CA THR A 51 13.50 -2.68 0.20
C THR A 51 12.13 -2.06 -0.01
N ASP A 52 12.04 -0.73 0.08
CA ASP A 52 10.82 0.01 -0.17
C ASP A 52 10.29 -0.24 -1.60
N GLU A 53 11.17 -0.25 -2.60
CA GLU A 53 10.78 -0.50 -3.99
C GLU A 53 10.31 -1.94 -4.23
N GLU A 54 10.87 -2.94 -3.55
CA GLU A 54 10.38 -4.33 -3.61
C GLU A 54 9.00 -4.45 -2.96
N LEU A 55 8.79 -3.83 -1.80
CA LEU A 55 7.51 -3.85 -1.10
C LEU A 55 6.42 -3.15 -1.90
N ILE A 56 6.71 -2.00 -2.51
CA ILE A 56 5.76 -1.31 -3.39
C ILE A 56 5.33 -2.20 -4.56
N LYS A 57 6.27 -2.90 -5.23
CA LYS A 57 5.93 -3.86 -6.30
C LYS A 57 5.05 -5.01 -5.82
N ARG A 58 5.23 -5.48 -4.58
CA ARG A 58 4.36 -6.50 -3.98
C ARG A 58 2.96 -5.97 -3.70
N LEU A 59 2.85 -4.73 -3.26
CA LEU A 59 1.56 -4.06 -3.02
C LEU A 59 0.78 -3.83 -4.32
N GLU A 60 1.47 -3.62 -5.45
CA GLU A 60 0.85 -3.48 -6.78
C GLU A 60 0.06 -4.71 -7.23
N ALA A 61 0.33 -5.89 -6.65
CA ALA A 61 -0.46 -7.10 -6.93
C ALA A 61 -1.89 -7.05 -6.35
N PHE A 62 -2.20 -6.06 -5.52
CA PHE A 62 -3.49 -5.88 -4.86
C PHE A 62 -4.23 -4.61 -5.32
N ASP A 63 -3.67 -3.87 -6.28
CA ASP A 63 -4.23 -2.63 -6.82
C ASP A 63 -5.25 -2.96 -7.93
N GLU A 64 -6.51 -2.63 -7.72
CA GLU A 64 -7.65 -3.00 -8.59
C GLU A 64 -8.37 -1.81 -9.24
#